data_AF-A0A9Q5EJ82-F1
#
_entry.id   AF-A0A9Q5EJ82-F1
#
_cell.length_a   1.000
_cell.length_b   1.000
_cell.length_c   1.000
_cell.angle_alpha   90.00
_cell.angle_beta   90.00
_cell.angle_gamma   90.00
#
_symmetry.space_group_name_H-M   'P 1'
#
loop_
_entity.id
_entity.type
_entity.pdbx_description
1 polymer ?
#
loop_
_entity_poly.entity_id
_entity_poly.type
_entity_poly.pdbx_seq_one_letter_code
_entity_poly.pdbx_strand_id
1 'polypeptide(L)'
;MLDASDPEFLLTRPEDMRAALFELTHPDSHILVRDAADREMAVLVLGADKQTRQFFWRPRDYAGADFEQSDSMGLLSGTTFHFNATAYGGVQIRFRVARPEVIHFDDGSAALMSPFPDRLARIQRRKMFRASLVSSASRCHASWRPEPAAKPISFSVRDISVDGVGLRVELAVPTLPQRGAVLEDVQLDFGELGKLNANLEVRNVYPVSGQPMIQAASPDEPAPTHVSLTGEPPLSHVGAVFLNLDARQENWLQQVVWRLEKNAR
;
A
#
# COMPACT_ATOMS: atom_id res chain seq x y z
N MET A 1 -15.47 -1.36 0.18
CA MET A 1 -14.06 -1.76 0.01
C MET A 1 -14.08 -3.21 -0.41
N LEU A 2 -13.12 -3.65 -1.21
CA LEU A 2 -13.02 -5.06 -1.57
C LEU A 2 -12.41 -5.77 -0.36
N ASP A 3 -13.17 -6.68 0.23
CA ASP A 3 -12.76 -7.46 1.39
C ASP A 3 -11.67 -8.45 0.94
N ALA A 4 -10.64 -8.64 1.77
CA ALA A 4 -9.61 -9.66 1.52
C ALA A 4 -10.20 -11.09 1.59
N SER A 5 -11.41 -11.23 2.13
CA SER A 5 -12.21 -12.46 2.12
C SER A 5 -12.97 -12.69 0.81
N ASP A 6 -12.99 -11.71 -0.11
CA ASP A 6 -13.69 -11.85 -1.39
C ASP A 6 -13.12 -13.06 -2.17
N PRO A 7 -13.95 -14.03 -2.54
CA PRO A 7 -13.51 -15.23 -3.24
C PRO A 7 -12.77 -14.93 -4.54
N GLU A 8 -12.94 -13.74 -5.15
CA GLU A 8 -12.19 -13.38 -6.38
C GLU A 8 -10.68 -13.18 -6.14
N PHE A 9 -10.28 -12.80 -4.92
CA PHE A 9 -8.86 -12.59 -4.57
C PHE A 9 -8.25 -13.75 -3.82
N LEU A 10 -9.06 -14.75 -3.43
CA LEU A 10 -8.64 -15.83 -2.57
C LEU A 10 -7.99 -16.97 -3.36
N LEU A 11 -6.69 -17.12 -3.19
CA LEU A 11 -5.92 -18.24 -3.71
C LEU A 11 -5.97 -19.42 -2.74
N THR A 12 -6.42 -20.57 -3.25
CA THR A 12 -6.50 -21.85 -2.51
C THR A 12 -5.65 -22.96 -3.13
N ARG A 13 -5.18 -22.78 -4.37
CA ARG A 13 -4.34 -23.75 -5.07
C ARG A 13 -2.86 -23.54 -4.73
N PRO A 14 -2.11 -24.61 -4.40
CA PRO A 14 -0.69 -24.49 -4.03
C PRO A 14 0.21 -23.81 -5.07
N GLU A 15 -0.04 -24.03 -6.37
CA GLU A 15 0.72 -23.36 -7.43
C GLU A 15 0.53 -21.84 -7.46
N ASP A 16 -0.70 -21.37 -7.22
CA ASP A 16 -1.05 -19.94 -7.22
C ASP A 16 -0.48 -19.27 -5.96
N MET A 17 -0.56 -19.96 -4.80
CA MET A 17 0.10 -19.52 -3.57
C MET A 17 1.60 -19.40 -3.75
N ARG A 18 2.25 -20.40 -4.39
CA ARG A 18 3.68 -20.35 -4.66
C ARG A 18 4.04 -19.16 -5.54
N ALA A 19 3.26 -18.87 -6.58
CA ALA A 19 3.49 -17.73 -7.45
C ALA A 19 3.38 -16.40 -6.68
N ALA A 20 2.38 -16.27 -5.81
CA ALA A 20 2.20 -15.10 -4.95
C ALA A 20 3.32 -14.94 -3.91
N LEU A 21 3.73 -16.04 -3.26
CA LEU A 21 4.87 -16.04 -2.32
C LEU A 21 6.19 -15.73 -3.03
N PHE A 22 6.37 -16.18 -4.27
CA PHE A 22 7.53 -15.84 -5.08
C PHE A 22 7.54 -14.36 -5.50
N GLU A 23 6.38 -13.75 -5.74
CA GLU A 23 6.28 -12.30 -6.00
C GLU A 23 6.88 -11.48 -4.85
N LEU A 24 6.76 -11.98 -3.62
CA LEU A 24 7.29 -11.34 -2.41
C LEU A 24 8.82 -11.41 -2.29
N THR A 25 9.52 -12.19 -3.12
CA THR A 25 11.00 -12.18 -3.15
C THR A 25 11.55 -10.96 -3.90
N HIS A 26 10.70 -10.19 -4.57
CA HIS A 26 11.12 -8.97 -5.27
C HIS A 26 11.66 -7.92 -4.27
N PRO A 27 12.81 -7.26 -4.54
CA PRO A 27 13.41 -6.29 -3.62
C PRO A 27 12.48 -5.13 -3.19
N ASP A 28 11.61 -4.69 -4.10
CA ASP A 28 10.63 -3.62 -3.84
C ASP A 28 9.42 -4.08 -3.00
N SER A 29 9.34 -5.36 -2.64
CA SER A 29 8.27 -5.85 -1.77
C SER A 29 8.45 -5.33 -0.34
N HIS A 30 7.38 -4.79 0.20
CA HIS A 30 7.31 -4.33 1.59
C HIS A 30 6.40 -5.27 2.36
N ILE A 31 6.97 -5.97 3.35
CA ILE A 31 6.29 -7.06 4.07
C ILE A 31 6.36 -6.77 5.56
N LEU A 32 5.20 -6.67 6.18
CA LEU A 32 5.04 -6.58 7.63
C LEU A 32 4.41 -7.88 8.11
N VAL A 33 5.03 -8.48 9.13
CA VAL A 33 4.48 -9.63 9.85
C VAL A 33 4.03 -9.16 11.21
N ARG A 34 2.82 -9.55 11.58
CA ARG A 34 2.22 -9.28 12.88
C ARG A 34 1.98 -10.57 13.63
N ASP A 35 2.38 -10.62 14.89
CA ASP A 35 2.15 -11.78 15.76
C ASP A 35 0.82 -11.68 16.54
N ALA A 36 0.54 -12.67 17.37
CA ALA A 36 -0.67 -12.71 18.21
C ALA A 36 -0.71 -11.61 19.31
N ALA A 37 0.42 -10.96 19.60
CA ALA A 37 0.52 -9.85 20.54
C ALA A 37 0.45 -8.48 19.85
N ASP A 38 0.05 -8.45 18.56
CA ASP A 38 -0.03 -7.26 17.71
C ASP A 38 1.33 -6.55 17.50
N ARG A 39 2.44 -7.26 17.72
CA ARG A 39 3.78 -6.73 17.45
C ARG A 39 4.08 -6.90 15.97
N GLU A 40 4.58 -5.83 15.35
CA GLU A 40 4.93 -5.81 13.93
C GLU A 40 6.43 -5.90 13.71
N MET A 41 6.83 -6.69 12.71
CA MET A 41 8.20 -6.80 12.24
C MET A 41 8.25 -6.72 10.71
N ALA A 42 9.19 -5.93 10.19
CA ALA A 42 9.49 -5.93 8.77
C ALA A 42 10.30 -7.19 8.43
N VAL A 43 9.94 -7.87 7.34
CA VAL A 43 10.60 -9.12 6.92
C VAL A 43 10.98 -9.10 5.45
N LEU A 44 11.77 -10.10 5.06
CA LEU A 44 12.08 -10.45 3.68
C LEU A 44 11.65 -11.90 3.43
N VAL A 45 11.01 -12.17 2.29
CA VAL A 45 10.79 -13.53 1.80
C VAL A 45 11.97 -13.91 0.91
N LEU A 46 12.63 -15.02 1.23
CA LEU A 46 13.84 -15.49 0.57
C LEU A 46 13.52 -16.41 -0.61
N GLY A 47 12.43 -17.16 -0.51
CA GLY A 47 12.00 -18.10 -1.54
C GLY A 47 10.85 -19.00 -1.08
N ALA A 48 10.30 -19.76 -2.02
CA ALA A 48 9.25 -20.74 -1.79
C ALA A 48 9.58 -22.04 -2.52
N ASP A 49 9.63 -23.14 -1.77
CA ASP A 49 9.87 -24.47 -2.29
C ASP A 49 8.57 -25.14 -2.75
N LYS A 50 8.59 -25.66 -3.98
CA LYS A 50 7.42 -26.29 -4.60
C LYS A 50 7.14 -27.69 -4.06
N GLN A 51 8.18 -28.44 -3.73
CA GLN A 51 8.08 -29.85 -3.34
C GLN A 51 7.61 -29.98 -1.90
N THR A 52 8.22 -29.24 -0.98
CA THR A 52 7.91 -29.28 0.45
C THR A 52 6.75 -28.36 0.83
N ARG A 53 6.34 -27.45 -0.08
CA ARG A 53 5.32 -26.41 0.16
C ARG A 53 5.67 -25.57 1.39
N GLN A 54 6.94 -25.19 1.47
CA GLN A 54 7.47 -24.32 2.51
C GLN A 54 7.99 -23.04 1.88
N PHE A 55 7.94 -21.94 2.61
CA PHE A 55 8.62 -20.71 2.23
C PHE A 55 9.51 -20.23 3.36
N PHE A 56 10.56 -19.53 2.97
CA PHE A 56 11.63 -19.08 3.85
C PHE A 56 11.60 -17.57 3.95
N TRP A 57 11.74 -17.06 5.15
CA TRP A 57 11.69 -15.63 5.42
C TRP A 57 12.58 -15.28 6.62
N ARG A 58 12.93 -14.01 6.76
CA ARG A 58 13.70 -13.53 7.92
C ARG A 58 13.36 -12.08 8.25
N PRO A 59 13.54 -11.64 9.50
CA PRO A 59 13.47 -10.23 9.84
C PRO A 59 14.41 -9.39 8.97
N ARG A 60 13.96 -8.19 8.60
CA ARG A 60 14.79 -7.23 7.83
C ARG A 60 15.94 -6.70 8.69
N ASP A 61 15.68 -6.47 9.98
CA ASP A 61 16.74 -6.28 10.97
C ASP A 61 17.26 -7.65 11.43
N TYR A 62 18.17 -8.21 10.62
CA TYR A 62 18.75 -9.53 10.89
C TYR A 62 19.65 -9.53 12.14
N ALA A 63 20.39 -8.45 12.36
CA ALA A 63 21.34 -8.35 13.48
C ALA A 63 20.63 -8.20 14.83
N GLY A 64 19.46 -7.57 14.84
CA GLY A 64 18.57 -7.50 16.01
C GLY A 64 17.70 -8.74 16.22
N ALA A 65 17.70 -9.70 15.28
CA ALA A 65 16.91 -10.92 15.40
C ALA A 65 17.66 -11.99 16.21
N ASP A 66 17.08 -12.41 17.33
CA ASP A 66 17.60 -13.53 18.11
C ASP A 66 17.05 -14.86 17.60
N PHE A 67 17.81 -15.53 16.74
CA PHE A 67 17.49 -16.86 16.22
C PHE A 67 17.88 -17.99 17.18
N GLU A 68 18.82 -17.75 18.10
CA GLU A 68 19.34 -18.71 19.07
C GLU A 68 18.39 -18.91 20.26
N GLN A 69 17.73 -17.83 20.70
CA GLN A 69 16.78 -17.83 21.81
C GLN A 69 15.36 -17.55 21.34
N SER A 70 14.93 -18.25 20.28
CA SER A 70 13.66 -18.01 19.60
C SER A 70 12.39 -18.11 20.48
N ASP A 71 12.51 -18.61 21.71
CA ASP A 71 11.48 -18.55 22.76
C ASP A 71 11.65 -17.39 23.77
N SER A 72 12.86 -16.88 24.00
CA SER A 72 13.18 -15.96 25.10
C SER A 72 12.92 -14.48 24.78
N MET A 73 12.92 -14.08 23.49
CA MET A 73 12.73 -12.68 23.08
C MET A 73 11.33 -12.40 22.49
N GLY A 74 10.45 -13.39 22.53
CA GLY A 74 9.06 -13.25 22.14
C GLY A 74 8.77 -13.28 20.64
N LEU A 75 9.77 -13.26 19.76
CA LEU A 75 9.58 -13.22 18.30
C LEU A 75 8.69 -14.36 17.78
N LEU A 76 8.72 -15.53 18.44
CA LEU A 76 7.89 -16.71 18.13
C LEU A 76 6.84 -17.09 19.19
N SER A 77 6.54 -16.20 20.16
CA SER A 77 5.53 -16.50 21.20
C SER A 77 4.11 -16.59 20.64
N GLY A 78 3.86 -16.07 19.43
CA GLY A 78 2.58 -16.16 18.74
C GLY A 78 2.32 -17.55 18.16
N THR A 79 1.05 -17.97 18.19
CA THR A 79 0.58 -19.20 17.52
C THR A 79 0.24 -18.98 16.04
N THR A 80 0.06 -17.72 15.64
CA THR A 80 -0.31 -17.33 14.28
C THR A 80 0.37 -16.02 13.91
N PHE A 81 0.89 -15.96 12.69
CA PHE A 81 1.59 -14.82 12.11
C PHE A 81 0.81 -14.31 10.90
N HIS A 82 0.48 -13.03 10.91
CA HIS A 82 -0.27 -12.35 9.86
C HIS A 82 0.68 -11.58 8.96
N PHE A 83 0.76 -11.98 7.69
CA PHE A 83 1.56 -11.31 6.67
C PHE A 83 0.71 -10.28 5.96
N ASN A 84 1.17 -9.03 5.98
CA ASN A 84 0.62 -7.92 5.22
C ASN A 84 1.71 -7.40 4.29
N ALA A 85 1.59 -7.73 3.00
CA ALA A 85 2.59 -7.38 2.01
C ALA A 85 2.03 -6.46 0.92
N THR A 86 2.85 -5.50 0.53
CA THR A 86 2.73 -4.79 -0.76
C THR A 86 3.82 -5.33 -1.66
N ALA A 87 3.43 -6.15 -2.64
CA ALA A 87 4.33 -6.69 -3.64
C ALA A 87 4.61 -5.68 -4.76
N TYR A 88 5.51 -6.03 -5.67
CA TYR A 88 5.84 -5.21 -6.84
C TYR A 88 4.57 -4.80 -7.63
N GLY A 89 4.54 -3.56 -8.12
CA GLY A 89 3.36 -3.01 -8.81
C GLY A 89 2.18 -2.66 -7.88
N GLY A 90 2.33 -2.82 -6.57
CA GLY A 90 1.34 -2.40 -5.56
C GLY A 90 0.24 -3.41 -5.28
N VAL A 91 0.42 -4.67 -5.70
CA VAL A 91 -0.45 -5.80 -5.36
C VAL A 91 -0.41 -6.01 -3.85
N GLN A 92 -1.57 -6.15 -3.20
CA GLN A 92 -1.63 -6.49 -1.78
C GLN A 92 -1.69 -8.01 -1.64
N ILE A 93 -0.77 -8.59 -0.87
CA ILE A 93 -0.74 -10.01 -0.56
C ILE A 93 -0.92 -10.17 0.94
N ARG A 94 -1.96 -10.91 1.36
CA ARG A 94 -2.27 -11.14 2.77
C ARG A 94 -2.52 -12.60 3.04
N PHE A 95 -1.91 -13.13 4.09
CA PHE A 95 -2.12 -14.51 4.51
C PHE A 95 -1.71 -14.66 5.97
N ARG A 96 -2.02 -15.83 6.54
CA ARG A 96 -1.59 -16.20 7.88
C ARG A 96 -0.92 -17.57 7.87
N VAL A 97 0.05 -17.76 8.76
CA VAL A 97 0.71 -19.04 8.96
C VAL A 97 0.78 -19.36 10.45
N ALA A 98 0.89 -20.65 10.74
CA ALA A 98 1.23 -21.11 12.08
C ALA A 98 2.66 -20.69 12.46
N ARG A 99 3.06 -20.99 13.70
CA ARG A 99 4.41 -20.74 14.19
C ARG A 99 5.48 -21.31 13.23
N PRO A 100 6.45 -20.50 12.78
CA PRO A 100 7.54 -20.97 11.92
C PRO A 100 8.55 -21.80 12.72
N GLU A 101 9.35 -22.58 11.99
CA GLU A 101 10.55 -23.25 12.51
C GLU A 101 11.78 -22.41 12.18
N VAL A 102 12.78 -22.40 13.06
CA VAL A 102 14.09 -21.81 12.77
C VAL A 102 14.94 -22.84 12.04
N ILE A 103 15.52 -22.44 10.91
CA ILE A 103 16.50 -23.22 10.17
C ILE A 103 17.84 -22.48 10.14
N HIS A 104 18.93 -23.24 10.14
CA HIS A 104 20.29 -22.74 10.03
C HIS A 104 20.92 -23.28 8.75
N PHE A 105 21.66 -22.43 8.05
CA PHE A 105 22.41 -22.75 6.85
C PHE A 105 23.89 -22.96 7.18
N ASP A 106 24.60 -23.66 6.30
CA ASP A 106 26.03 -23.99 6.47
C ASP A 106 26.93 -22.74 6.54
N ASP A 107 26.48 -21.60 6.00
CA ASP A 107 27.19 -20.32 6.07
C ASP A 107 27.01 -19.60 7.43
N GLY A 108 26.32 -20.23 8.38
CA GLY A 108 26.01 -19.70 9.71
C GLY A 108 24.82 -18.75 9.73
N SER A 109 24.14 -18.53 8.60
CA SER A 109 22.92 -17.73 8.57
C SER A 109 21.70 -18.56 9.02
N ALA A 110 20.65 -17.87 9.46
CA ALA A 110 19.39 -18.46 9.89
C ALA A 110 18.20 -17.86 9.14
N ALA A 111 17.13 -18.64 9.03
CA ALA A 111 15.86 -18.18 8.51
C ALA A 111 14.70 -18.84 9.26
N LEU A 112 13.52 -18.27 9.07
CA LEU A 112 12.26 -18.83 9.50
C LEU A 112 11.65 -19.59 8.32
N MET A 113 11.19 -20.80 8.59
CA MET A 113 10.53 -21.67 7.64
C MET A 113 9.07 -21.83 8.05
N SER A 114 8.17 -21.60 7.11
CA SER A 114 6.73 -21.77 7.31
C SER A 114 6.13 -22.65 6.22
N PRO A 115 5.12 -23.46 6.51
CA PRO A 115 4.32 -24.10 5.47
C PRO A 115 3.58 -23.04 4.66
N PHE A 116 3.20 -23.37 3.43
CA PHE A 116 2.26 -22.54 2.67
C PHE A 116 0.98 -22.31 3.47
N PRO A 117 0.38 -21.11 3.37
CA PRO A 117 -0.89 -20.84 4.04
C PRO A 117 -2.00 -21.69 3.42
N ASP A 118 -3.02 -22.03 4.20
CA ASP A 118 -4.22 -22.71 3.65
C ASP A 118 -4.97 -21.83 2.64
N ARG A 119 -4.85 -20.51 2.79
CA ARG A 119 -5.50 -19.47 1.99
C ARG A 119 -4.63 -18.23 1.93
N LEU A 120 -4.55 -17.63 0.75
CA LEU A 120 -3.83 -16.38 0.53
C LEU A 120 -4.71 -15.41 -0.27
N ALA A 121 -4.85 -14.18 0.20
CA ALA A 121 -5.53 -13.13 -0.55
C ALA A 121 -4.51 -12.37 -1.41
N ARG A 122 -4.69 -12.35 -2.72
CA ARG A 122 -3.88 -11.58 -3.68
C ARG A 122 -4.75 -10.54 -4.37
N ILE A 123 -4.69 -9.31 -3.90
CA ILE A 123 -5.58 -8.23 -4.30
C ILE A 123 -4.86 -7.29 -5.27
N GLN A 124 -5.19 -7.38 -6.56
CA GLN A 124 -4.74 -6.45 -7.59
C GLN A 124 -5.87 -5.52 -8.03
N ARG A 125 -6.03 -4.40 -7.32
CA ARG A 125 -7.12 -3.42 -7.56
C ARG A 125 -6.85 -2.44 -8.70
N ARG A 126 -5.61 -2.36 -9.19
CA ARG A 126 -5.20 -1.37 -10.18
C ARG A 126 -5.14 -2.00 -11.57
N LYS A 127 -5.92 -1.44 -12.50
CA LYS A 127 -5.86 -1.79 -13.93
C LYS A 127 -4.74 -1.04 -14.66
N MET A 128 -4.38 0.14 -14.15
CA MET A 128 -3.40 1.03 -14.74
C MET A 128 -2.19 1.21 -13.82
N PHE A 129 -1.02 1.34 -14.42
CA PHE A 129 0.21 1.70 -13.72
C PHE A 129 0.10 3.11 -13.10
N ARG A 130 0.64 3.30 -11.89
CA ARG A 130 0.73 4.61 -11.23
C ARG A 130 2.18 5.00 -10.99
N ALA A 131 2.59 6.14 -11.53
CA ALA A 131 3.86 6.76 -11.20
C ALA A 131 3.80 7.37 -9.79
N SER A 132 4.83 7.14 -8.98
CA SER A 132 4.96 7.69 -7.63
C SER A 132 5.67 9.04 -7.69
N LEU A 133 5.13 10.06 -7.00
CA LEU A 133 5.69 11.41 -6.99
C LEU A 133 6.33 11.79 -5.64
N VAL A 134 6.65 10.82 -4.75
CA VAL A 134 7.27 11.14 -3.44
C VAL A 134 8.53 11.96 -3.59
N SER A 135 9.42 11.58 -4.51
CA SER A 135 10.68 12.28 -4.77
C SER A 135 10.49 13.65 -5.42
N SER A 136 9.30 13.93 -5.95
CA SER A 136 8.94 15.17 -6.66
C SER A 136 7.80 15.93 -5.98
N ALA A 137 7.51 15.64 -4.71
CA ALA A 137 6.32 16.12 -4.00
C ALA A 137 6.24 17.65 -3.91
N SER A 138 7.37 18.35 -3.97
CA SER A 138 7.43 19.82 -4.00
C SER A 138 7.15 20.43 -5.38
N ARG A 139 7.15 19.63 -6.45
CA ARG A 139 7.00 20.11 -7.84
C ARG A 139 5.63 19.86 -8.44
N CYS A 140 4.83 18.97 -7.85
CA CYS A 140 3.55 18.56 -8.41
C CYS A 140 2.40 18.82 -7.43
N HIS A 141 1.48 19.69 -7.82
CA HIS A 141 0.40 20.18 -6.96
C HIS A 141 -0.93 20.15 -7.69
N ALA A 142 -2.01 20.08 -6.94
CA ALA A 142 -3.36 20.31 -7.44
C ALA A 142 -3.99 21.48 -6.69
N SER A 143 -4.84 22.24 -7.37
CA SER A 143 -5.65 23.28 -6.77
C SER A 143 -7.09 23.06 -7.17
N TRP A 144 -7.99 23.01 -6.20
CA TRP A 144 -9.42 22.91 -6.43
C TRP A 144 -10.15 23.98 -5.64
N ARG A 145 -11.16 24.58 -6.26
CA ARG A 145 -11.98 25.60 -5.63
C ARG A 145 -13.43 25.09 -5.55
N PRO A 146 -13.97 24.83 -4.35
CA PRO A 146 -15.33 24.29 -4.19
C PRO A 146 -16.41 25.25 -4.67
N GLU A 147 -16.21 26.55 -4.45
CA GLU A 147 -17.12 27.62 -4.88
C GLU A 147 -16.32 28.81 -5.42
N PRO A 148 -16.81 29.56 -6.42
CA PRO A 148 -16.05 30.66 -7.02
C PRO A 148 -15.48 31.68 -6.02
N ALA A 149 -16.19 31.94 -4.92
CA ALA A 149 -15.82 32.86 -3.86
C ALA A 149 -14.95 32.24 -2.74
N ALA A 150 -14.81 30.91 -2.69
CA ALA A 150 -14.04 30.23 -1.67
C ALA A 150 -12.53 30.27 -1.97
N LYS A 151 -11.72 30.17 -0.90
CA LYS A 151 -10.27 30.00 -1.04
C LYS A 151 -9.99 28.64 -1.69
N PRO A 152 -9.09 28.56 -2.70
CA PRO A 152 -8.67 27.28 -3.26
C PRO A 152 -8.02 26.38 -2.20
N ILE A 153 -8.34 25.09 -2.27
CA ILE A 153 -7.68 24.04 -1.50
C ILE A 153 -6.50 23.55 -2.34
N SER A 154 -5.30 23.65 -1.77
CA SER A 154 -4.08 23.14 -2.38
C SER A 154 -3.79 21.72 -1.91
N PHE A 155 -3.41 20.87 -2.85
CA PHE A 155 -3.00 19.49 -2.61
C PHE A 155 -1.60 19.27 -3.18
N SER A 156 -0.81 18.42 -2.55
CA SER A 156 0.35 17.83 -3.22
C SER A 156 -0.08 16.54 -3.95
N VAL A 157 0.49 16.31 -5.13
CA VAL A 157 0.23 15.09 -5.90
C VAL A 157 1.15 13.97 -5.41
N ARG A 158 0.57 12.90 -4.88
CA ARG A 158 1.29 11.75 -4.33
C ARG A 158 1.65 10.72 -5.39
N ASP A 159 0.71 10.43 -6.28
CA ASP A 159 0.86 9.47 -7.36
C ASP A 159 -0.16 9.76 -8.48
N ILE A 160 0.13 9.30 -9.69
CA ILE A 160 -0.74 9.51 -10.86
C ILE A 160 -0.71 8.31 -11.82
N SER A 161 -1.89 7.98 -12.36
CA SER A 161 -2.10 7.09 -13.50
C SER A 161 -2.84 7.81 -14.61
N VAL A 162 -3.04 7.11 -15.72
CA VAL A 162 -3.88 7.59 -16.83
C VAL A 162 -5.36 7.76 -16.47
N ASP A 163 -5.83 7.07 -15.42
CA ASP A 163 -7.24 7.02 -15.01
C ASP A 163 -7.51 7.70 -13.66
N GLY A 164 -6.49 8.10 -12.89
CA GLY A 164 -6.72 8.79 -11.63
C GLY A 164 -5.48 9.30 -10.92
N VAL A 165 -5.71 10.06 -9.85
CA VAL A 165 -4.67 10.76 -9.09
C VAL A 165 -4.82 10.51 -7.60
N GLY A 166 -3.70 10.39 -6.89
CA GLY A 166 -3.63 10.37 -5.44
C GLY A 166 -3.17 11.73 -4.93
N LEU A 167 -3.96 12.37 -4.06
CA LEU A 167 -3.70 13.71 -3.53
C LEU A 167 -3.43 13.66 -2.01
N ARG A 168 -2.69 14.63 -1.51
CA ARG A 168 -2.40 14.85 -0.09
C ARG A 168 -2.73 16.29 0.30
N VAL A 169 -3.32 16.47 1.48
CA VAL A 169 -3.74 17.78 1.98
C VAL A 169 -3.70 17.83 3.50
N GLU A 170 -3.28 18.98 4.04
CA GLU A 170 -3.23 19.26 5.48
C GLU A 170 -4.61 19.70 6.01
N LEU A 171 -5.61 18.85 5.79
CA LEU A 171 -6.99 19.05 6.24
C LEU A 171 -7.52 17.73 6.80
N ALA A 172 -8.39 17.80 7.81
CA ALA A 172 -9.00 16.61 8.39
C ALA A 172 -10.02 15.97 7.44
N VAL A 173 -10.19 14.65 7.51
CA VAL A 173 -11.12 13.91 6.62
C VAL A 173 -12.55 14.48 6.61
N PRO A 174 -13.15 14.89 7.75
CA PRO A 174 -14.51 15.42 7.77
C PRO A 174 -14.69 16.74 6.99
N THR A 175 -13.61 17.48 6.72
CA THR A 175 -13.68 18.75 5.98
C THR A 175 -13.47 18.59 4.48
N LEU A 176 -13.21 17.37 4.02
CA LEU A 176 -12.93 17.06 2.62
C LEU A 176 -14.16 16.51 1.88
N PRO A 177 -14.22 16.67 0.55
CA PRO A 177 -15.27 16.06 -0.26
C PRO A 177 -15.25 14.53 -0.11
N GLN A 178 -16.41 13.95 0.19
CA GLN A 178 -16.52 12.52 0.45
C GLN A 178 -16.61 11.71 -0.84
N ARG A 179 -16.51 10.38 -0.71
CA ARG A 179 -16.65 9.45 -1.85
C ARG A 179 -17.90 9.77 -2.68
N GLY A 180 -17.71 9.85 -4.00
CA GLY A 180 -18.77 10.18 -4.96
C GLY A 180 -18.88 11.67 -5.28
N ALA A 181 -18.25 12.55 -4.50
CA ALA A 181 -18.19 13.97 -4.83
C ALA A 181 -17.39 14.19 -6.13
N VAL A 182 -17.85 15.14 -6.95
CA VAL A 182 -17.16 15.61 -8.15
C VAL A 182 -16.48 16.94 -7.82
N LEU A 183 -15.17 16.97 -8.00
CA LEU A 183 -14.37 18.19 -7.95
C LEU A 183 -14.25 18.69 -9.39
N GLU A 184 -15.00 19.75 -9.71
CA GLU A 184 -14.96 20.37 -11.03
C GLU A 184 -13.74 21.29 -11.20
N ASP A 185 -13.20 21.36 -12.41
CA ASP A 185 -12.09 22.23 -12.82
C ASP A 185 -10.88 22.18 -11.87
N VAL A 186 -10.43 20.97 -11.52
CA VAL A 186 -9.20 20.80 -10.74
C VAL A 186 -8.01 21.10 -11.63
N GLN A 187 -7.19 22.07 -11.19
CA GLN A 187 -5.95 22.42 -11.86
C GLN A 187 -4.82 21.58 -11.29
N LEU A 188 -4.26 20.69 -12.11
CA LEU A 188 -3.11 19.86 -11.80
C LEU A 188 -1.88 20.45 -12.47
N ASP A 189 -0.83 20.70 -11.70
CA ASP A 189 0.44 21.25 -12.17
C ASP A 189 1.54 20.23 -11.90
N PHE A 190 2.22 19.78 -12.96
CA PHE A 190 3.34 18.84 -12.90
C PHE A 190 4.68 19.52 -13.21
N GLY A 191 4.74 20.84 -12.99
CA GLY A 191 5.92 21.66 -13.26
C GLY A 191 6.27 21.67 -14.74
N GLU A 192 7.49 21.25 -15.06
CA GLU A 192 8.03 21.23 -16.43
C GLU A 192 7.30 20.25 -17.36
N LEU A 193 6.55 19.30 -16.80
CA LEU A 193 5.74 18.35 -17.58
C LEU A 193 4.41 18.97 -18.06
N GLY A 194 4.05 20.14 -17.53
CA GLY A 194 2.87 20.91 -17.92
C GLY A 194 1.72 20.82 -16.92
N LYS A 195 0.57 21.34 -17.34
CA LYS A 195 -0.64 21.44 -16.52
C LYS A 195 -1.82 20.75 -17.18
N LEU A 196 -2.76 20.28 -16.36
CA LEU A 196 -4.01 19.68 -16.78
C LEU A 196 -5.16 20.25 -15.95
N ASN A 197 -6.20 20.71 -16.62
CA ASN A 197 -7.50 20.96 -15.97
C ASN A 197 -8.39 19.74 -16.22
N ALA A 198 -8.95 19.18 -15.15
CA ALA A 198 -9.82 18.02 -15.25
C ALA A 198 -10.85 17.99 -14.11
N ASN A 199 -11.98 17.34 -14.38
CA ASN A 199 -12.94 17.00 -13.34
C ASN A 199 -12.51 15.69 -12.68
N LEU A 200 -12.61 15.62 -11.35
CA LEU A 200 -12.20 14.46 -10.57
C LEU A 200 -13.37 13.92 -9.75
N GLU A 201 -13.59 12.60 -9.75
CA GLU A 201 -14.56 11.96 -8.85
C GLU A 201 -13.84 11.30 -7.67
N VAL A 202 -14.20 11.68 -6.44
CA VAL A 202 -13.59 11.11 -5.23
C VAL A 202 -13.95 9.63 -5.11
N ARG A 203 -12.94 8.77 -4.97
CA ARG A 203 -13.10 7.32 -4.74
C ARG A 203 -12.84 6.94 -3.29
N ASN A 204 -11.88 7.58 -2.63
CA ASN A 204 -11.58 7.35 -1.22
C ASN A 204 -10.98 8.60 -0.58
N VAL A 205 -11.24 8.74 0.72
CA VAL A 205 -10.62 9.74 1.59
C VAL A 205 -10.30 9.05 2.90
N TYR A 206 -9.08 9.19 3.40
CA TYR A 206 -8.68 8.57 4.66
C TYR A 206 -7.54 9.35 5.32
N PRO A 207 -7.43 9.28 6.65
CA PRO A 207 -6.38 9.99 7.37
C PRO A 207 -5.03 9.29 7.22
N VAL A 208 -3.96 10.09 7.25
CA VAL A 208 -2.57 9.63 7.08
C VAL A 208 -1.80 9.80 8.38
N SER A 209 -1.90 10.97 8.99
CA SER A 209 -1.30 11.33 10.29
C SER A 209 -2.05 12.50 10.92
N GLY A 210 -1.74 12.81 12.19
CA GLY A 210 -2.26 13.99 12.90
C GLY A 210 -3.75 13.97 13.22
N GLN A 211 -4.46 12.85 13.03
CA GLN A 211 -5.88 12.72 13.34
C GLN A 211 -6.28 11.25 13.60
N PRO A 212 -7.35 10.99 14.37
CA PRO A 212 -7.85 9.64 14.60
C PRO A 212 -8.24 8.98 13.27
N MET A 213 -7.85 7.72 13.10
CA MET A 213 -8.42 6.92 12.02
C MET A 213 -9.90 6.66 12.33
N ILE A 214 -10.81 7.10 11.45
CA ILE A 214 -12.23 6.75 11.57
C ILE A 214 -12.32 5.24 11.37
N GLN A 215 -12.70 4.54 12.44
CA GLN A 215 -12.89 3.08 12.45
C GLN A 215 -13.95 2.72 11.40
N ALA A 216 -13.63 1.78 10.51
CA ALA A 216 -14.59 1.27 9.54
C ALA A 216 -15.84 0.75 10.28
N ALA A 217 -17.03 1.02 9.73
CA ALA A 217 -18.31 0.64 10.32
C ALA A 217 -18.59 -0.89 10.28
N SER A 218 -17.59 -1.72 9.97
CA SER A 218 -17.73 -3.16 9.76
C SER A 218 -16.80 -3.92 10.71
N PRO A 219 -17.33 -4.86 11.52
CA PRO A 219 -16.56 -5.56 12.56
C PRO A 219 -15.52 -6.56 12.02
N ASP A 220 -15.49 -6.84 10.72
CA ASP A 220 -14.63 -7.85 10.09
C ASP A 220 -13.42 -7.29 9.31
N GLU A 221 -13.26 -5.96 9.19
CA GLU A 221 -12.05 -5.38 8.59
C GLU A 221 -10.98 -5.15 9.69
N PRO A 222 -9.75 -5.67 9.55
CA PRO A 222 -8.68 -5.31 10.46
C PRO A 222 -8.41 -3.82 10.33
N ALA A 223 -8.51 -3.11 11.45
CA ALA A 223 -8.28 -1.68 11.53
C ALA A 223 -6.92 -1.33 10.91
N PRO A 224 -6.82 -0.31 10.04
CA PRO A 224 -5.53 0.30 9.80
C PRO A 224 -5.13 1.02 11.09
N THR A 225 -4.06 0.56 11.72
CA THR A 225 -3.53 1.13 12.96
C THR A 225 -2.27 1.93 12.67
N HIS A 226 -2.44 3.22 12.39
CA HIS A 226 -1.51 4.23 12.89
C HIS A 226 -2.33 5.31 13.60
N VAL A 227 -2.28 5.28 14.92
CA VAL A 227 -2.80 6.35 15.77
C VAL A 227 -1.66 7.35 15.97
N SER A 228 -1.67 8.47 15.26
CA SER A 228 -0.87 9.62 15.71
C SER A 228 -1.56 10.21 16.94
N LEU A 229 -1.07 9.83 18.11
CA LEU A 229 -1.29 10.59 19.33
C LEU A 229 -0.37 11.83 19.29
N THR A 230 -1.00 13.01 19.43
CA THR A 230 -0.46 14.33 19.82
C THR A 230 0.15 15.25 18.75
N GLY A 231 -0.42 16.46 18.62
CA GLY A 231 0.25 17.70 18.20
C GLY A 231 0.46 17.99 16.71
N GLU A 232 0.53 16.97 15.84
CA GLU A 232 0.80 17.16 14.41
C GLU A 232 -0.43 17.66 13.63
N PRO A 233 -0.24 18.53 12.61
CA PRO A 233 -1.34 18.94 11.75
C PRO A 233 -1.94 17.74 11.02
N PRO A 234 -3.27 17.70 10.80
CA PRO A 234 -3.93 16.57 10.17
C PRO A 234 -3.49 16.44 8.71
N LEU A 235 -2.99 15.28 8.32
CA LEU A 235 -2.70 14.95 6.92
C LEU A 235 -3.71 13.92 6.43
N SER A 236 -4.33 14.19 5.27
CA SER A 236 -5.31 13.29 4.64
C SER A 236 -4.91 12.88 3.23
N HIS A 237 -5.38 11.71 2.82
CA HIS A 237 -5.37 11.26 1.43
C HIS A 237 -6.71 11.57 0.75
N VAL A 238 -6.66 11.96 -0.52
CA VAL A 238 -7.83 11.91 -1.41
C VAL A 238 -7.43 11.15 -2.68
N GLY A 239 -8.02 9.98 -2.89
CA GLY A 239 -7.90 9.24 -4.13
C GLY A 239 -9.07 9.57 -5.05
N ALA A 240 -8.79 10.04 -6.26
CA ALA A 240 -9.81 10.41 -7.23
C ALA A 240 -9.52 9.84 -8.63
N VAL A 241 -10.57 9.70 -9.45
CA VAL A 241 -10.47 9.29 -10.86
C VAL A 241 -10.80 10.46 -11.77
N PHE A 242 -10.18 10.50 -12.95
CA PHE A 242 -10.49 11.51 -13.95
C PHE A 242 -11.86 11.27 -14.57
N LEU A 243 -12.61 12.33 -14.81
CA LEU A 243 -13.87 12.30 -15.53
C LEU A 243 -13.72 13.01 -16.88
N ASN A 244 -14.37 12.45 -17.91
CA ASN A 244 -14.56 13.07 -19.22
C ASN A 244 -13.27 13.58 -19.87
N LEU A 245 -12.17 12.84 -19.74
CA LEU A 245 -10.93 13.17 -20.46
C LEU A 245 -11.17 13.04 -21.97
N ASP A 246 -10.69 14.01 -22.73
CA ASP A 246 -10.60 13.86 -24.17
C ASP A 246 -9.33 13.06 -24.57
N ALA A 247 -9.29 12.60 -25.82
CA ALA A 247 -8.18 11.80 -26.33
C ALA A 247 -6.83 12.53 -26.25
N ARG A 248 -6.81 13.88 -26.29
CA ARG A 248 -5.57 14.66 -26.16
C ARG A 248 -5.09 14.64 -24.71
N GLN A 249 -5.99 14.82 -23.75
CA GLN A 249 -5.69 14.77 -22.32
C GLN A 249 -5.22 13.37 -21.89
N GLU A 250 -5.86 12.31 -22.38
CA GLU A 250 -5.43 10.93 -22.12
C GLU A 250 -4.02 10.65 -22.65
N ASN A 251 -3.75 11.01 -23.91
CA ASN A 251 -2.42 10.85 -24.50
C ASN A 251 -1.35 11.66 -23.77
N TRP A 252 -1.70 12.87 -23.34
CA TRP A 252 -0.79 13.70 -22.55
C TRP A 252 -0.52 13.07 -21.17
N LEU A 253 -1.54 12.56 -20.47
CA LEU A 253 -1.38 11.87 -19.19
C LEU A 253 -0.49 10.63 -19.32
N GLN A 254 -0.65 9.85 -20.38
CA GLN A 254 0.25 8.71 -20.66
C GLN A 254 1.71 9.14 -20.76
N GLN A 255 2.00 10.24 -21.46
CA GLN A 255 3.36 10.77 -21.59
C GLN A 255 3.91 11.29 -20.24
N VAL A 256 3.08 11.97 -19.45
CA VAL A 256 3.46 12.47 -18.12
C VAL A 256 3.80 11.30 -17.19
N VAL A 257 2.92 10.30 -17.09
CA VAL A 257 3.13 9.10 -16.26
C VAL A 257 4.42 8.39 -16.65
N TRP A 258 4.66 8.20 -17.95
CA TRP A 258 5.87 7.56 -18.45
C TRP A 258 7.15 8.35 -18.13
N ARG A 259 7.13 9.68 -18.28
CA ARG A 259 8.28 10.53 -17.96
C ARG A 259 8.59 10.55 -16.46
N LEU A 260 7.56 10.59 -15.62
CA LEU A 260 7.71 10.53 -14.16
C LEU A 260 8.35 9.21 -13.73
N GLU A 261 7.90 8.09 -14.29
CA GLU A 261 8.49 6.76 -14.05
C GLU A 261 9.96 6.71 -14.46
N LYS A 262 10.30 7.24 -15.63
CA LYS A 262 11.68 7.23 -16.14
C LYS A 262 12.62 8.05 -15.28
N ASN A 263 12.16 9.19 -14.75
CA ASN A 263 12.96 10.10 -13.94
C ASN A 263 13.08 9.67 -12.46
N ALA A 264 12.28 8.69 -12.02
CA ALA A 264 12.33 8.14 -10.67
C ALA A 264 13.37 7.01 -10.52
N ARG A 265 13.96 6.55 -11.62
CA ARG A 265 15.05 5.56 -11.68
C ARG A 265 16.39 6.24 -11.83
#